data_AF-A0A846TRT7-F1
#
_entry.id   AF-A0A846TRT7-F1
#
_cell.length_a   1.000
_cell.length_b   1.000
_cell.length_c   1.000
_cell.angle_alpha   90.00
_cell.angle_beta   90.00
_cell.angle_gamma   90.00
#
_symmetry.space_group_name_H-M   'P 1'
#
loop_
_entity.id
_entity.type
_entity.pdbx_description
1 polymer ?
#
loop_
_entity_poly.entity_id
_entity_poly.type
_entity_poly.pdbx_seq_one_letter_code
_entity_poly.pdbx_strand_id
1 'polypeptide(L)'
;MTIQQLKRTIFWSDILSFTFGFLGVCFGILSVLALETFWNKNDSIRDFHSFTFTATTICCDSLSVLSAMTAYHYGIKLYKMTKNIRQKHKPEILKCERYSFLYDFWSFIFGIVGLIFGIISFITLFPTFLNEYISWWATITSVCFDALSCTLVLMAMYYFHRGS
;
A
#
# COMPACT_ATOMS: atom_id res chain seq x y z
N MET A 1 -4.54 16.47 -21.11
CA MET A 1 -3.87 15.17 -20.93
C MET A 1 -4.51 14.18 -21.87
N THR A 2 -3.73 13.54 -22.74
CA THR A 2 -4.25 12.55 -23.70
C THR A 2 -4.51 11.21 -23.01
N ILE A 3 -5.29 10.31 -23.64
CA ILE A 3 -5.58 8.97 -23.10
C ILE A 3 -4.29 8.19 -22.82
N GLN A 4 -3.31 8.26 -23.73
CA GLN A 4 -2.00 7.60 -23.54
C GLN A 4 -1.21 8.17 -22.36
N GLN A 5 -1.22 9.49 -22.16
CA GLN A 5 -0.57 10.11 -21.00
C GLN A 5 -1.23 9.64 -19.71
N LEU A 6 -2.56 9.52 -19.68
CA LEU A 6 -3.30 9.05 -18.51
C LEU A 6 -2.97 7.59 -18.17
N LYS A 7 -2.95 6.71 -19.17
CA LYS A 7 -2.54 5.31 -18.99
C LYS A 7 -1.13 5.18 -18.44
N ARG A 8 -0.20 5.99 -18.96
CA ARG A 8 1.19 6.02 -18.48
C ARG A 8 1.26 6.46 -17.02
N THR A 9 0.51 7.49 -16.63
CA THR A 9 0.46 7.95 -15.24
C THR A 9 -0.10 6.89 -14.30
N ILE A 10 -1.20 6.22 -14.65
CA ILE A 10 -1.77 5.13 -13.85
C ILE A 10 -0.73 4.02 -13.65
N PHE A 11 -0.11 3.55 -14.75
CA PHE A 11 0.91 2.50 -14.68
C PHE A 11 2.10 2.85 -13.78
N TRP A 12 2.62 4.08 -13.87
CA TRP A 12 3.71 4.51 -12.98
C TRP A 12 3.26 4.67 -11.53
N SER A 13 2.04 5.16 -11.30
CA SER A 13 1.46 5.23 -9.95
C SER A 13 1.29 3.84 -9.34
N ASP A 14 0.87 2.84 -10.10
CA ASP A 14 0.74 1.46 -9.63
C ASP A 14 2.11 0.86 -9.27
N ILE A 15 3.14 1.07 -10.13
CA ILE A 15 4.51 0.63 -9.83
C ILE A 15 5.04 1.28 -8.55
N LEU A 16 4.84 2.58 -8.38
CA LEU A 16 5.28 3.29 -7.19
C LEU A 16 4.55 2.78 -5.95
N SER A 17 3.22 2.60 -6.04
CA SER A 17 2.42 2.03 -4.95
C SER A 17 2.91 0.64 -4.56
N PHE A 18 3.12 -0.25 -5.53
CA PHE A 18 3.66 -1.58 -5.28
C PHE A 18 5.04 -1.52 -4.63
N THR A 19 5.96 -0.73 -5.17
CA THR A 19 7.35 -0.65 -4.69
C THR A 19 7.40 -0.15 -3.25
N PHE A 20 6.69 0.94 -2.94
CA PHE A 20 6.66 1.48 -1.58
C PHE A 20 5.88 0.59 -0.62
N GLY A 21 4.76 0.00 -1.04
CA GLY A 21 4.00 -0.94 -0.22
C GLY A 21 4.80 -2.21 0.12
N PHE A 22 5.56 -2.74 -0.85
CA PHE A 22 6.44 -3.88 -0.61
C PHE A 22 7.57 -3.55 0.37
N LEU A 23 8.21 -2.38 0.21
CA LEU A 23 9.21 -1.90 1.17
C LEU A 23 8.62 -1.70 2.57
N GLY A 24 7.41 -1.13 2.66
CA GLY A 24 6.68 -0.96 3.92
C GLY A 24 6.46 -2.28 4.64
N VAL A 25 5.98 -3.30 3.92
CA VAL A 25 5.84 -4.69 4.43
C VAL A 25 7.18 -5.24 4.92
N CYS A 26 8.26 -5.12 4.15
CA CYS A 26 9.58 -5.60 4.57
C CYS A 26 10.06 -4.92 5.85
N PHE A 27 9.96 -3.58 5.94
CA PHE A 27 10.33 -2.85 7.14
C PHE A 27 9.41 -3.15 8.32
N GLY A 28 8.12 -3.41 8.09
CA GLY A 28 7.18 -3.79 9.13
C GLY A 28 7.53 -5.15 9.73
N ILE A 29 7.91 -6.12 8.89
CA ILE A 29 8.44 -7.41 9.37
C ILE A 29 9.72 -7.20 10.16
N LEU A 30 10.67 -6.39 9.67
CA LEU A 30 11.91 -6.08 10.39
C LEU A 30 11.65 -5.39 11.74
N SER A 31 10.62 -4.55 11.82
CA SER A 31 10.19 -3.92 13.08
C SER A 31 9.74 -4.96 14.11
N VAL A 32 8.96 -5.96 13.70
CA VAL A 32 8.54 -7.07 14.58
C VAL A 32 9.75 -7.91 14.99
N LEU A 33 10.61 -8.28 14.03
CA LEU A 33 11.81 -9.07 14.33
C LEU A 33 12.78 -8.32 15.26
N ALA A 34 12.85 -6.99 15.15
CA ALA A 34 13.67 -6.17 16.04
C ALA A 34 13.19 -6.19 17.51
N LEU A 35 11.90 -6.46 17.75
CA LEU A 35 11.35 -6.64 19.09
C LEU A 35 11.66 -8.02 19.68
N GLU A 36 12.36 -8.91 19.00
CA GLU A 36 12.67 -10.24 19.54
C GLU A 36 14.08 -10.31 20.14
N THR A 37 14.25 -11.13 21.18
CA THR A 37 15.53 -11.25 21.93
C THR A 37 16.70 -11.79 21.10
N PHE A 38 16.42 -12.50 19.99
CA PHE A 38 17.47 -12.95 19.07
C PHE A 38 18.08 -11.81 18.24
N TRP A 39 17.37 -10.68 18.07
CA TRP A 39 17.85 -9.55 17.27
C TRP A 39 19.00 -8.82 17.97
N ASN A 40 18.82 -8.56 19.27
CA ASN A 40 19.86 -8.03 20.14
C ASN A 40 19.53 -8.37 21.59
N LYS A 41 20.53 -8.62 22.44
CA LYS A 41 20.32 -8.88 23.87
C LYS A 41 19.97 -7.63 24.68
N ASN A 42 20.22 -6.44 24.14
CA ASN A 42 19.92 -5.16 24.80
C ASN A 42 18.56 -4.64 24.34
N ASP A 43 17.62 -4.53 25.28
CA ASP A 43 16.25 -4.07 25.06
C ASP A 43 16.21 -2.65 24.47
N SER A 44 17.03 -1.72 25.00
CA SER A 44 17.06 -0.34 24.50
C SER A 44 17.46 -0.21 23.02
N ILE A 45 18.33 -1.12 22.53
CA ILE A 45 18.75 -1.15 21.13
C ILE A 45 17.65 -1.77 20.26
N ARG A 46 16.97 -2.81 20.76
CA ARG A 46 15.83 -3.44 20.08
C ARG A 46 14.70 -2.45 19.86
N ASP A 47 14.32 -1.71 20.90
CA ASP A 47 13.26 -0.72 20.83
C ASP A 47 13.58 0.40 19.86
N PHE A 48 14.83 0.90 19.87
CA PHE A 48 15.28 1.93 18.94
C PHE A 48 15.25 1.45 17.48
N HIS A 49 15.70 0.22 17.22
CA HIS A 49 15.64 -0.36 15.89
C HIS A 49 14.20 -0.60 15.44
N SER A 50 13.35 -1.16 16.30
CA SER A 50 11.92 -1.35 16.02
C SER A 50 11.23 -0.03 15.72
N PHE A 51 11.47 1.01 16.53
CA PHE A 51 10.96 2.36 16.30
C PHE A 51 11.38 2.92 14.93
N THR A 52 12.66 2.78 14.58
CA THR A 52 13.20 3.28 13.30
C THR A 52 12.57 2.54 12.12
N PHE A 53 12.40 1.23 12.21
CA PHE A 53 11.74 0.44 11.17
C PHE A 53 10.27 0.80 11.07
N THR A 54 9.53 0.90 12.18
CA THR A 54 8.12 1.31 12.19
C THR A 54 7.93 2.70 11.58
N ALA A 55 8.81 3.66 11.90
CA ALA A 55 8.77 4.99 11.28
C ALA A 55 8.96 4.92 9.76
N THR A 56 9.93 4.12 9.31
CA THR A 56 10.21 3.92 7.88
C THR A 56 9.04 3.24 7.18
N THR A 57 8.44 2.23 7.79
CA THR A 57 7.21 1.56 7.33
C THR A 57 6.09 2.56 7.11
N ILE A 58 5.77 3.38 8.11
CA ILE A 58 4.72 4.42 7.99
C ILE A 58 4.99 5.38 6.84
N CYS A 59 6.24 5.81 6.65
CA CYS A 59 6.60 6.67 5.52
C CYS A 59 6.38 5.98 4.17
N CYS A 60 6.83 4.73 4.04
CA CYS A 60 6.63 3.92 2.83
C CYS A 60 5.14 3.67 2.56
N ASP A 61 4.36 3.27 3.57
CA ASP A 61 2.94 2.99 3.43
C ASP A 61 2.16 4.25 3.07
N SER A 62 2.51 5.40 3.66
CA SER A 62 1.92 6.70 3.29
C SER A 62 2.15 7.03 1.82
N LEU A 63 3.38 6.85 1.31
CA LEU A 63 3.70 7.06 -0.10
C LEU A 63 2.98 6.05 -1.01
N SER A 64 2.85 4.81 -0.56
CA SER A 64 2.11 3.77 -1.27
C SER A 64 0.63 4.12 -1.41
N VAL A 65 -0.03 4.49 -0.31
CA VAL A 65 -1.44 4.89 -0.25
C VAL A 65 -1.70 6.12 -1.13
N LEU A 66 -0.83 7.14 -1.06
CA LEU A 66 -0.93 8.32 -1.93
C LEU A 66 -0.81 7.92 -3.41
N SER A 67 0.11 7.02 -3.75
CA SER A 67 0.29 6.53 -5.12
C SER A 67 -0.94 5.76 -5.61
N ALA A 68 -1.49 4.84 -4.80
CA ALA A 68 -2.73 4.12 -5.11
C ALA A 68 -3.93 5.07 -5.29
N MET A 69 -4.03 6.11 -4.46
CA MET A 69 -5.06 7.13 -4.58
C MET A 69 -4.94 7.88 -5.92
N THR A 70 -3.72 8.22 -6.35
CA THR A 70 -3.52 8.86 -7.66
C THR A 70 -3.92 7.93 -8.80
N ALA A 71 -3.53 6.65 -8.76
CA ALA A 71 -3.92 5.65 -9.75
C ALA A 71 -5.44 5.53 -9.87
N TYR A 72 -6.14 5.41 -8.74
CA TYR A 72 -7.60 5.34 -8.71
C TYR A 72 -8.27 6.61 -9.29
N HIS A 73 -7.79 7.79 -8.90
CA HIS A 73 -8.36 9.05 -9.38
C HIS A 73 -8.20 9.22 -10.89
N TYR A 74 -7.01 8.93 -11.42
CA TYR A 74 -6.77 8.95 -12.87
C TYR A 74 -7.50 7.81 -13.58
N GLY A 75 -7.62 6.64 -12.97
CA GLY A 75 -8.39 5.49 -13.48
C GLY A 75 -9.86 5.82 -13.72
N ILE A 76 -10.53 6.46 -12.76
CA ILE A 76 -11.91 6.95 -12.94
C ILE A 76 -12.01 7.95 -14.09
N LYS A 77 -11.03 8.87 -14.20
CA LYS A 77 -11.01 9.86 -15.28
C LYS A 77 -10.85 9.18 -16.64
N LEU A 78 -9.98 8.16 -16.74
CA LEU A 78 -9.81 7.33 -17.95
C LEU A 78 -11.11 6.61 -18.30
N TYR A 79 -11.75 6.00 -17.31
CA TYR A 79 -13.01 5.27 -17.50
C TYR A 79 -14.10 6.18 -18.06
N LYS A 80 -14.29 7.38 -17.49
CA LYS A 80 -15.29 8.36 -17.96
C LYS A 80 -15.03 8.80 -19.41
N MET A 81 -13.76 9.05 -19.76
CA MET A 81 -13.39 9.41 -21.14
C MET A 81 -13.62 8.26 -22.11
N THR A 82 -13.24 7.05 -21.72
CA THR A 82 -13.28 5.86 -22.59
C THR A 82 -14.70 5.31 -22.75
N LYS A 83 -15.55 5.43 -21.71
CA LYS A 83 -16.97 5.07 -21.75
C LYS A 83 -17.73 5.83 -22.84
N ASN A 84 -17.42 7.11 -23.03
CA ASN A 84 -18.06 7.94 -24.06
C ASN A 84 -17.56 7.64 -25.49
N ILE A 85 -16.38 7.02 -25.65
CA ILE A 85 -15.74 6.81 -26.95
C ILE A 85 -15.87 5.36 -27.44
N ARG A 86 -15.79 4.36 -26.55
CA ARG A 86 -15.62 2.93 -26.92
C ARG A 86 -16.84 2.04 -26.71
N GLN A 87 -18.01 2.62 -26.38
CA GLN A 87 -19.21 1.88 -25.97
C GLN A 87 -19.70 0.81 -26.98
N LYS A 88 -19.25 0.85 -28.24
CA LYS A 88 -19.75 -0.01 -29.32
C LYS A 88 -18.78 -1.10 -29.83
N HIS A 89 -17.50 -1.11 -29.46
CA HIS A 89 -16.51 -1.95 -30.19
C HIS A 89 -15.70 -2.94 -29.35
N LYS A 90 -15.49 -2.74 -28.03
CA LYS A 90 -14.70 -3.69 -27.20
C LYS A 90 -15.18 -3.74 -25.73
N PRO A 91 -16.25 -4.49 -25.41
CA PRO A 91 -16.81 -4.54 -24.04
C PRO A 91 -15.92 -5.24 -23.02
N GLU A 92 -15.07 -6.19 -23.44
CA GLU A 92 -14.17 -6.94 -22.54
C GLU A 92 -13.04 -6.06 -21.97
N ILE A 93 -12.50 -5.15 -22.79
CA ILE A 93 -11.51 -4.16 -22.35
C ILE A 93 -12.10 -3.26 -21.26
N LEU A 94 -13.35 -2.82 -21.44
CA LEU A 94 -14.04 -1.97 -20.48
C LEU A 94 -14.28 -2.68 -19.13
N LYS A 95 -14.51 -4.01 -19.16
CA LYS A 95 -14.60 -4.84 -17.94
C LYS A 95 -13.25 -4.93 -17.24
N CYS A 96 -12.17 -5.17 -17.95
CA CYS A 96 -10.81 -5.26 -17.37
C CYS A 96 -10.38 -3.94 -16.73
N GLU A 97 -10.60 -2.81 -17.41
CA GLU A 97 -10.34 -1.47 -16.85
C GLU A 97 -11.16 -1.25 -15.56
N ARG A 98 -12.44 -1.64 -15.55
CA ARG A 98 -13.29 -1.53 -14.35
C ARG A 98 -12.78 -2.38 -13.17
N TYR A 99 -12.32 -3.61 -13.44
CA TYR A 99 -11.75 -4.46 -12.40
C TYR A 99 -10.45 -3.89 -11.85
N SER A 100 -9.55 -3.39 -12.72
CA SER A 100 -8.32 -2.71 -12.30
C SER A 100 -8.61 -1.62 -11.27
N PHE A 101 -9.54 -0.70 -11.57
CA PHE A 101 -9.86 0.41 -10.67
C PHE A 101 -10.52 -0.04 -9.36
N LEU A 102 -11.25 -1.16 -9.38
CA LEU A 102 -11.83 -1.73 -8.18
C LEU A 102 -10.74 -2.30 -7.28
N TYR A 103 -9.72 -2.96 -7.86
CA TYR A 103 -8.55 -3.43 -7.12
C TYR A 103 -7.72 -2.27 -6.57
N ASP A 104 -7.50 -1.19 -7.32
CA ASP A 104 -6.84 0.03 -6.83
C ASP A 104 -7.58 0.65 -5.64
N PHE A 105 -8.92 0.69 -5.71
CA PHE A 105 -9.74 1.18 -4.60
C PHE A 105 -9.62 0.33 -3.35
N TRP A 106 -9.72 -1.00 -3.49
CA TRP A 106 -9.57 -1.90 -2.34
C TRP A 106 -8.16 -1.85 -1.76
N SER A 107 -7.13 -1.79 -2.60
CA SER A 107 -5.75 -1.58 -2.17
C SER A 107 -5.63 -0.31 -1.33
N PHE A 108 -6.18 0.81 -1.80
CA PHE A 108 -6.17 2.06 -1.06
C PHE A 108 -6.84 1.93 0.32
N ILE A 109 -8.00 1.28 0.42
CA ILE A 109 -8.70 1.07 1.70
C ILE A 109 -7.85 0.21 2.65
N PHE A 110 -7.32 -0.91 2.17
CA PHE A 110 -6.49 -1.77 3.01
C PHE A 110 -5.18 -1.10 3.43
N GLY A 111 -4.57 -0.30 2.55
CA GLY A 111 -3.38 0.49 2.89
C GLY A 111 -3.65 1.56 3.95
N ILE A 112 -4.82 2.21 3.94
CA ILE A 112 -5.21 3.13 5.03
C ILE A 112 -5.36 2.38 6.36
N VAL A 113 -6.02 1.22 6.33
CA VAL A 113 -6.21 0.42 7.55
C VAL A 113 -4.87 -0.03 8.10
N GLY A 114 -3.97 -0.53 7.25
CA GLY A 114 -2.59 -0.87 7.61
C GLY A 114 -1.87 0.32 8.25
N LEU A 115 -1.85 1.47 7.57
CA LEU A 115 -1.26 2.71 8.06
C LEU A 115 -1.78 3.14 9.44
N ILE A 116 -3.09 3.02 9.71
CA ILE A 116 -3.67 3.32 11.03
C ILE A 116 -3.05 2.41 12.11
N PHE A 117 -2.97 1.10 11.85
CA PHE A 117 -2.33 0.17 12.79
C PHE A 117 -0.83 0.43 12.94
N GLY A 118 -0.13 0.78 11.86
CA GLY A 118 1.27 1.23 11.91
C GLY A 118 1.46 2.44 12.82
N ILE A 119 0.61 3.47 12.68
CA ILE A 119 0.63 4.66 13.54
C ILE A 119 0.32 4.30 15.00
N ILE A 120 -0.65 3.42 15.26
CA ILE A 120 -0.94 2.94 16.62
C ILE A 120 0.30 2.28 17.22
N SER A 121 0.97 1.40 16.47
CA SER A 121 2.22 0.77 16.90
C SER A 121 3.32 1.79 17.21
N PHE A 122 3.46 2.81 16.35
CA PHE A 122 4.43 3.87 16.57
C PHE A 122 4.14 4.69 17.84
N ILE A 123 2.87 4.98 18.11
CA ILE A 123 2.45 5.70 19.34
C ILE A 123 2.76 4.87 20.59
N THR A 124 2.52 3.56 20.56
CA THR A 124 2.77 2.68 21.72
C THR A 124 4.24 2.39 21.97
N LEU A 125 5.13 2.73 21.04
CA LEU A 125 6.59 2.69 21.22
C LEU A 125 7.16 3.99 21.83
N PHE A 126 6.35 5.05 22.01
CA PHE A 126 6.83 6.24 22.72
C PHE A 126 7.04 5.96 24.22
N PRO A 127 8.03 6.62 24.87
CA PRO A 127 8.34 6.41 26.28
C PRO A 127 7.14 6.58 27.22
N THR A 128 6.20 7.44 26.84
CA THR A 128 5.01 7.79 27.63
C THR A 128 3.92 6.69 27.60
N PHE A 129 3.92 5.80 26.60
CA PHE A 129 2.87 4.81 26.35
C PHE A 129 3.42 3.39 26.12
N LEU A 130 4.68 3.13 26.51
CA LEU A 130 5.41 1.90 26.25
C LEU A 130 4.58 0.66 26.57
N ASN A 131 4.15 -0.03 25.52
CA ASN A 131 3.47 -1.31 25.59
C ASN A 131 3.87 -2.18 24.40
N GLU A 132 4.98 -2.90 24.57
CA GLU A 132 5.56 -3.79 23.55
C GLU A 132 4.56 -4.80 23.01
N TYR A 133 3.70 -5.36 23.88
CA TYR A 133 2.69 -6.34 23.48
C TYR A 133 1.66 -5.74 22.52
N ILE A 134 1.15 -4.54 22.80
CA ILE A 134 0.22 -3.85 21.90
C ILE A 134 0.93 -3.44 20.60
N SER A 135 2.16 -2.94 20.69
CA SER A 135 2.96 -2.59 19.50
C SER A 135 3.14 -3.81 18.58
N TRP A 136 3.52 -4.96 19.13
CA TRP A 136 3.73 -6.19 18.38
C TRP A 136 2.48 -6.62 17.60
N TRP A 137 1.31 -6.67 18.26
CA TRP A 137 0.04 -7.00 17.59
C TRP A 137 -0.37 -5.96 16.55
N ALA A 138 -0.19 -4.67 16.85
CA ALA A 138 -0.49 -3.60 15.93
C ALA A 138 0.40 -3.67 14.67
N THR A 139 1.70 -3.91 14.82
CA THR A 139 2.63 -4.05 13.69
C THR A 139 2.31 -5.26 12.82
N ILE A 140 2.01 -6.42 13.42
CA ILE A 140 1.60 -7.62 12.65
C ILE A 140 0.32 -7.34 11.86
N THR A 141 -0.66 -6.72 12.51
CA THR A 141 -1.93 -6.38 11.87
C THR A 141 -1.73 -5.40 10.71
N SER A 142 -0.87 -4.39 10.89
CA SER A 142 -0.45 -3.45 9.83
C SER A 142 0.13 -4.22 8.65
N VAL A 143 1.18 -5.01 8.89
CA VAL A 143 1.89 -5.77 7.85
C VAL A 143 0.96 -6.68 7.05
N CYS A 144 0.00 -7.33 7.71
CA CYS A 144 -1.00 -8.16 7.02
C CYS A 144 -1.86 -7.33 6.06
N PHE A 145 -2.35 -6.17 6.50
CA PHE A 145 -3.15 -5.29 5.65
C PHE A 145 -2.33 -4.65 4.53
N ASP A 146 -1.08 -4.27 4.80
CA ASP A 146 -0.17 -3.71 3.80
C ASP A 146 0.21 -4.75 2.74
N ALA A 147 0.40 -6.01 3.14
CA ALA A 147 0.64 -7.13 2.21
C ALA A 147 -0.59 -7.44 1.33
N LEU A 148 -1.79 -7.41 1.92
CA LEU A 148 -3.04 -7.54 1.16
C LEU A 148 -3.19 -6.39 0.16
N SER A 149 -2.93 -5.15 0.59
CA SER A 149 -2.93 -3.97 -0.27
C SER A 149 -1.96 -4.14 -1.44
N CYS A 150 -0.71 -4.53 -1.16
CA CYS A 150 0.33 -4.76 -2.16
C CYS A 150 -0.08 -5.82 -3.20
N THR A 151 -0.71 -6.91 -2.74
CA THR A 151 -1.23 -7.97 -3.61
C THR A 151 -2.36 -7.48 -4.51
N LEU A 152 -3.22 -6.60 -4.01
CA LEU A 152 -4.31 -6.00 -4.79
C LEU A 152 -3.77 -5.05 -5.88
N VAL A 153 -2.70 -4.29 -5.60
CA VAL A 153 -2.02 -3.48 -6.64
C VAL A 153 -1.47 -4.35 -7.76
N LEU A 154 -0.82 -5.48 -7.43
CA LEU A 154 -0.35 -6.43 -8.45
C LEU A 154 -1.50 -6.96 -9.32
N MET A 155 -2.65 -7.27 -8.71
CA MET A 155 -3.84 -7.67 -9.45
C MET A 155 -4.36 -6.54 -10.33
N ALA A 156 -4.38 -5.30 -9.84
CA ALA A 156 -4.78 -4.14 -10.63
C ALA A 156 -3.89 -3.97 -11.86
N MET A 157 -2.56 -4.02 -11.68
CA MET A 157 -1.60 -3.96 -12.78
C MET A 157 -1.82 -5.07 -13.82
N TYR A 158 -2.08 -6.30 -13.36
CA TYR A 158 -2.36 -7.43 -14.25
C TYR A 158 -3.62 -7.20 -15.10
N TYR A 159 -4.72 -6.75 -14.49
CA TYR A 159 -5.95 -6.44 -15.22
C TYR A 159 -5.81 -5.21 -16.12
N PHE A 160 -5.04 -4.20 -15.71
CA PHE A 160 -4.75 -3.00 -16.50
C PHE A 160 -3.95 -3.32 -17.77
N HIS A 161 -2.95 -4.20 -17.65
CA HIS A 161 -2.16 -4.66 -18.78
C HIS A 161 -2.99 -5.50 -19.75
N ARG A 162 -3.80 -6.42 -19.23
CA ARG A 162 -4.69 -7.28 -20.04
C ARG A 162 -5.79 -6.47 -20.76
N GLY A 163 -6.23 -5.36 -20.18
CA GLY A 163 -7.24 -4.47 -20.76
C GLY A 163 -6.69 -3.37 -21.68
N SER A 164 -5.37 -3.15 -21.73
CA SER A 164 -4.78 -2.02 -22.47
C SER A 164 -4.48 -2.29 -23.93
#